data_AF-A0A2U1L570-F1
#
_entry.id   AF-A0A2U1L570-F1
#
_cell.length_a   1.000
_cell.length_b   1.000
_cell.length_c   1.000
_cell.angle_alpha   90.00
_cell.angle_beta   90.00
_cell.angle_gamma   90.00
#
_symmetry.space_group_name_H-M   'P 1'
#
loop_
_entity.id
_entity.type
_entity.pdbx_description
1 polymer ?
#
loop_
_entity_poly.entity_id
_entity_poly.type
_entity_poly.pdbx_seq_one_letter_code
_entity_poly.pdbx_strand_id
1 'polypeptide(L)'
;MPKTVAVEKGKSIETLASIAKVTEKGNPLKKVMTRGQKRVRKRIEERMGLKMTAMMVDGQVAKVDCIKLQCEDDLFGYHSCTYINWNDFDSLFSMDELSGAVVASYIMYLYEQIKNGSQKDHGVFFMTPTATMHKARAKNIEEASRVIAKRLSTRKQNDLILLPYNPGRHWVLGLLNMKTSTCYYLDSLSVSDVNHQFKQIVDAAIALYDVEAGTNKRTKLNLVNSKIGGDSNEYTDADFDDIREEWAIYVSNFIFR
;
A
#
# COMPACT_ATOMS: atom_id res chain seq x y z
N MET A 1 6.85 14.63 -85.85
CA MET A 1 7.21 15.31 -84.58
C MET A 1 6.24 14.87 -83.49
N PRO A 2 6.75 14.24 -82.42
CA PRO A 2 6.32 14.57 -81.06
C PRO A 2 7.52 14.93 -80.17
N LYS A 3 7.33 15.86 -79.23
CA LYS A 3 8.34 16.30 -78.25
C LYS A 3 8.27 15.38 -77.02
N THR A 4 9.39 14.74 -76.67
CA THR A 4 9.57 14.05 -75.39
C THR A 4 10.14 15.05 -74.38
N VAL A 5 9.45 15.23 -73.26
CA VAL A 5 9.85 16.09 -72.15
C VAL A 5 10.95 15.37 -71.35
N ALA A 6 12.13 16.00 -71.23
CA ALA A 6 13.17 15.58 -70.31
C ALA A 6 12.81 16.05 -68.90
N VAL A 7 12.75 15.12 -67.94
CA VAL A 7 12.55 15.41 -66.52
C VAL A 7 13.90 15.78 -65.89
N GLU A 8 14.08 17.05 -65.53
CA GLU A 8 15.22 17.52 -64.73
C GLU A 8 15.16 16.93 -63.31
N LYS A 9 15.97 15.89 -63.06
CA LYS A 9 16.35 15.47 -61.70
C LYS A 9 17.45 16.41 -61.20
N GLY A 10 17.10 17.46 -60.45
CA GLY A 10 18.12 18.37 -59.91
C GLY A 10 17.77 19.26 -58.72
N LYS A 11 16.50 19.52 -58.38
CA LYS A 11 16.15 20.57 -57.39
C LYS A 11 15.63 20.11 -56.02
N SER A 12 15.58 18.80 -55.75
CA SER A 12 14.95 18.29 -54.52
C SER A 12 15.88 18.22 -53.29
N ILE A 13 17.20 18.09 -53.49
CA ILE A 13 18.12 17.76 -52.39
C ILE A 13 18.59 19.00 -51.61
N GLU A 14 18.78 20.15 -52.27
CA GLU A 14 19.21 21.39 -51.61
C GLU A 14 18.09 22.02 -50.74
N THR A 15 16.82 21.76 -51.06
CA THR A 15 15.68 22.25 -50.28
C THR A 15 15.54 21.49 -48.96
N LEU A 16 15.83 20.18 -48.94
CA LEU A 16 15.74 19.35 -47.73
C LEU A 16 16.90 19.60 -46.74
N ALA A 17 18.11 19.87 -47.24
CA ALA A 17 19.25 20.24 -46.39
C ALA A 17 19.03 21.59 -45.69
N SER A 18 18.30 22.51 -46.33
CA SER A 18 17.98 23.83 -45.79
C SER A 18 16.88 23.76 -44.72
N ILE A 19 15.92 22.84 -44.88
CA ILE A 19 14.88 22.56 -43.88
C ILE A 19 15.48 21.85 -42.65
N ALA A 20 16.41 20.92 -42.84
CA ALA A 20 17.09 20.22 -41.75
C ALA A 20 17.95 21.14 -40.86
N LYS A 21 18.59 22.17 -41.44
CA LYS A 21 19.39 23.16 -40.68
C LYS A 21 18.57 24.14 -39.85
N VAL A 22 17.27 24.35 -40.15
CA VAL A 22 16.40 25.24 -39.37
C VAL A 22 15.84 24.54 -38.12
N THR A 23 15.80 23.20 -38.10
CA THR A 23 15.30 22.41 -36.97
C THR A 23 16.33 22.13 -35.85
N GLU A 24 17.60 22.48 -36.03
CA GLU A 24 18.66 22.24 -35.01
C GLU A 24 18.91 23.40 -34.03
N LYS A 25 18.05 24.43 -34.01
CA LYS A 25 18.11 25.50 -32.99
C LYS A 25 17.01 25.41 -31.93
N GLY A 26 16.43 24.23 -31.74
CA GLY A 26 15.73 23.90 -30.50
C GLY A 26 16.76 23.55 -29.44
N ASN A 27 16.93 24.42 -28.44
CA ASN A 27 17.68 24.13 -27.22
C ASN A 27 17.34 22.69 -26.78
N PRO A 28 18.32 21.77 -26.58
CA PRO A 28 17.97 20.45 -26.08
C PRO A 28 17.27 20.71 -24.76
N LEU A 29 15.97 20.40 -24.69
CA LEU A 29 15.22 20.42 -23.44
C LEU A 29 16.09 19.65 -22.46
N LYS A 30 16.78 20.36 -21.55
CA LYS A 30 17.42 19.71 -20.41
C LYS A 30 16.30 18.89 -19.83
N LYS A 31 16.38 17.56 -19.96
CA LYS A 31 15.41 16.65 -19.39
C LYS A 31 15.50 16.92 -17.90
N VAL A 32 14.63 17.79 -17.40
CA VAL A 32 14.64 18.16 -15.99
C VAL A 32 14.25 16.88 -15.30
N MET A 33 15.24 16.27 -14.64
CA MET A 33 15.02 15.05 -13.89
C MET A 33 13.84 15.29 -12.95
N THR A 34 12.85 14.39 -13.00
CA THR A 34 11.74 14.39 -12.07
C THR A 34 12.28 14.33 -10.64
N ARG A 35 11.50 14.76 -9.65
CA ARG A 35 11.93 14.70 -8.24
C ARG A 35 12.42 13.30 -7.84
N GLY A 36 11.77 12.25 -8.36
CA GLY A 36 12.16 10.85 -8.16
C GLY A 36 13.49 10.46 -8.75
N GLN A 37 13.77 10.91 -9.98
CA GLN A 37 15.04 10.63 -10.66
C GLN A 37 16.25 11.24 -9.93
N LYS A 38 16.06 12.29 -9.12
CA LYS A 38 17.15 12.94 -8.36
C LYS A 38 17.51 12.18 -7.07
N ARG A 39 16.65 11.27 -6.59
CA ARG A 39 16.85 10.53 -5.35
C ARG A 39 17.47 9.16 -5.68
N VAL A 40 18.42 8.72 -4.85
CA VAL A 40 19.16 7.48 -5.10
C VAL A 40 18.30 6.27 -4.75
N ARG A 41 17.78 5.57 -5.78
CA ARG A 41 16.92 4.38 -5.68
C ARG A 41 17.71 3.09 -5.93
N LYS A 42 18.82 2.88 -5.20
CA LYS A 42 19.80 1.81 -5.49
C LYS A 42 19.19 0.41 -5.63
N ARG A 43 18.25 0.03 -4.75
CA ARG A 43 17.60 -1.30 -4.74
C ARG A 43 16.60 -1.53 -5.87
N ILE A 44 16.15 -0.46 -6.54
CA ILE A 44 15.15 -0.55 -7.62
C ILE A 44 15.77 -0.90 -8.96
N GLU A 45 16.99 -0.40 -9.23
CA GLU A 45 17.63 -0.60 -10.52
C GLU A 45 17.96 -2.08 -10.80
N GLU A 46 18.02 -2.90 -9.76
CA GLU A 46 18.28 -4.34 -9.80
C GLU A 46 16.99 -5.17 -10.04
N ARG A 47 15.81 -4.56 -9.92
CA ARG A 47 14.49 -5.21 -9.91
C ARG A 47 13.61 -4.64 -11.02
N MET A 48 13.39 -5.42 -12.09
CA MET A 48 12.73 -4.92 -13.30
C MET A 48 11.28 -4.45 -13.07
N GLY A 49 10.51 -5.12 -12.22
CA GLY A 49 9.14 -4.73 -11.87
C GLY A 49 9.10 -3.41 -11.10
N LEU A 50 9.97 -3.25 -10.09
CA LEU A 50 10.12 -1.98 -9.37
C LEU A 50 10.58 -0.85 -10.30
N LYS A 51 11.53 -1.11 -11.18
CA LYS A 51 12.05 -0.13 -12.14
C LYS A 51 10.98 0.34 -13.12
N MET A 52 10.25 -0.59 -13.73
CA MET A 52 9.16 -0.26 -14.65
C MET A 52 8.04 0.50 -13.94
N THR A 53 7.69 0.10 -12.72
CA THR A 53 6.69 0.80 -11.89
C THR A 53 7.15 2.22 -11.58
N ALA A 54 8.41 2.42 -11.17
CA ALA A 54 8.96 3.75 -10.91
C ALA A 54 8.93 4.65 -12.15
N MET A 55 9.24 4.12 -13.33
CA MET A 55 9.12 4.86 -14.60
C MET A 55 7.67 5.25 -14.91
N MET A 56 6.71 4.35 -14.68
CA MET A 56 5.27 4.64 -14.86
C MET A 56 4.78 5.70 -13.88
N VAL A 57 5.16 5.60 -12.60
CA VAL A 57 4.81 6.57 -11.55
C VAL A 57 5.37 7.96 -11.89
N ASP A 58 6.63 8.06 -12.27
CA ASP A 58 7.26 9.32 -12.66
C ASP A 58 6.66 9.91 -13.95
N GLY A 59 6.18 9.05 -14.84
CA GLY A 59 5.58 9.45 -16.12
C GLY A 59 4.09 9.79 -16.06
N GLN A 60 3.33 9.19 -15.15
CA GLN A 60 1.86 9.28 -15.11
C GLN A 60 1.36 9.82 -13.77
N VAL A 61 1.73 9.17 -12.66
CA VAL A 61 1.24 9.56 -11.32
C VAL A 61 1.75 10.94 -10.93
N ALA A 62 2.98 11.32 -11.33
CA ALA A 62 3.51 12.67 -11.09
C ALA A 62 2.71 13.80 -11.77
N LYS A 63 1.80 13.47 -12.70
CA LYS A 63 0.95 14.45 -13.41
C LYS A 63 -0.44 14.61 -12.77
N VAL A 64 -0.78 13.78 -11.80
CA VAL A 64 -2.06 13.80 -11.08
C VAL A 64 -1.80 13.93 -9.59
N ASP A 65 -2.79 14.42 -8.83
CA ASP A 65 -2.63 14.57 -7.38
C ASP A 65 -2.58 13.21 -6.67
N CYS A 66 -3.46 12.28 -7.07
CA CYS A 66 -3.50 10.91 -6.55
C CYS A 66 -4.26 9.97 -7.50
N ILE A 67 -4.04 8.67 -7.34
CA ILE A 67 -4.84 7.60 -7.92
C ILE A 67 -5.81 7.07 -6.86
N LYS A 68 -7.08 6.85 -7.25
CA LYS A 68 -8.11 6.29 -6.36
C LYS A 68 -8.12 4.77 -6.47
N LEU A 69 -7.98 4.10 -5.33
CA LEU A 69 -8.12 2.65 -5.19
C LEU A 69 -9.42 2.37 -4.45
N GLN A 70 -10.43 1.90 -5.17
CA GLN A 70 -11.71 1.51 -4.60
C GLN A 70 -11.57 0.15 -3.91
N CYS A 71 -11.86 0.08 -2.61
CA CYS A 71 -11.86 -1.18 -1.88
C CYS A 71 -13.15 -1.96 -2.15
N GLU A 72 -13.06 -3.29 -2.12
CA GLU A 72 -14.26 -4.13 -2.08
C GLU A 72 -14.98 -3.94 -0.73
N ASP A 73 -16.31 -3.96 -0.73
CA ASP A 73 -17.12 -3.65 0.46
C ASP A 73 -16.85 -4.64 1.63
N ASP A 74 -16.54 -5.90 1.32
CA ASP A 74 -16.28 -6.95 2.31
C ASP A 74 -14.87 -6.87 2.94
N LEU A 75 -13.92 -6.13 2.32
CA LEU A 75 -12.53 -6.04 2.79
C LEU A 75 -12.44 -5.46 4.20
N PHE A 76 -13.03 -4.28 4.39
CA PHE A 76 -13.04 -3.57 5.67
C PHE A 76 -14.41 -3.59 6.37
N GLY A 77 -15.43 -4.17 5.72
CA GLY A 77 -16.80 -4.27 6.26
C GLY A 77 -17.62 -3.00 6.08
N TYR A 78 -17.14 -2.09 5.24
CA TYR A 78 -17.83 -0.88 4.84
C TYR A 78 -17.23 -0.37 3.53
N HIS A 79 -18.05 0.38 2.78
CA HIS A 79 -17.62 1.01 1.56
C HIS A 79 -16.47 1.98 1.83
N SER A 80 -15.31 1.73 1.21
CA SER A 80 -14.08 2.46 1.49
C SER A 80 -13.22 2.58 0.24
N CYS A 81 -12.40 3.62 0.20
CA CYS A 81 -11.40 3.81 -0.83
C CYS A 81 -10.14 4.39 -0.20
N THR A 82 -9.00 4.09 -0.80
CA THR A 82 -7.72 4.70 -0.46
C THR A 82 -7.19 5.50 -1.64
N TYR A 83 -6.35 6.48 -1.37
CA TYR A 83 -5.76 7.35 -2.38
C TYR A 83 -4.25 7.27 -2.24
N ILE A 84 -3.56 6.95 -3.33
CA ILE A 84 -2.10 6.86 -3.38
C ILE A 84 -1.59 7.99 -4.25
N ASN A 85 -0.62 8.74 -3.76
CA ASN A 85 0.03 9.80 -4.51
C ASN A 85 1.49 9.43 -4.84
N TRP A 86 2.16 10.33 -5.56
CA TRP A 86 3.55 10.12 -5.96
C TRP A 86 4.51 9.90 -4.77
N ASN A 87 4.31 10.60 -3.64
CA ASN A 87 5.17 10.44 -2.45
C ASN A 87 5.00 9.06 -1.80
N ASP A 88 3.80 8.48 -1.86
CA ASP A 88 3.55 7.13 -1.33
C ASP A 88 4.38 6.08 -2.08
N PHE A 89 4.45 6.19 -3.41
CA PHE A 89 5.35 5.38 -4.22
C PHE A 89 6.83 5.69 -3.93
N ASP A 90 7.19 6.95 -3.79
CA ASP A 90 8.57 7.33 -3.49
C ASP A 90 9.04 6.76 -2.14
N SER A 91 8.17 6.68 -1.14
CA SER A 91 8.46 6.02 0.13
C SER A 91 8.71 4.52 -0.05
N LEU A 92 7.91 3.83 -0.86
CA LEU A 92 8.15 2.42 -1.19
C LEU A 92 9.52 2.22 -1.85
N PHE A 93 9.84 3.09 -2.80
CA PHE A 93 11.07 3.05 -3.60
C PHE A 93 12.33 3.42 -2.81
N SER A 94 12.20 4.33 -1.85
CA SER A 94 13.31 4.87 -1.07
C SER A 94 13.53 4.13 0.25
N MET A 95 12.73 3.10 0.54
CA MET A 95 12.73 2.39 1.83
C MET A 95 12.40 3.31 3.02
N ASP A 96 11.64 4.38 2.76
CA ASP A 96 11.15 5.27 3.81
C ASP A 96 9.94 4.66 4.52
N GLU A 97 9.50 5.32 5.59
CA GLU A 97 8.27 4.96 6.29
C GLU A 97 7.06 4.95 5.34
N LEU A 98 6.33 3.83 5.34
CA LEU A 98 5.13 3.66 4.52
C LEU A 98 3.93 4.38 5.15
N SER A 99 3.13 5.03 4.32
CA SER A 99 1.90 5.65 4.77
C SER A 99 0.79 4.62 5.03
N GLY A 100 -0.25 5.03 5.77
CA GLY A 100 -1.44 4.19 5.95
C GLY A 100 -2.14 3.85 4.63
N ALA A 101 -2.00 4.68 3.59
CA ALA A 101 -2.56 4.42 2.27
C ALA A 101 -1.84 3.28 1.55
N VAL A 102 -0.50 3.25 1.63
CA VAL A 102 0.32 2.14 1.12
C VAL A 102 -0.06 0.83 1.82
N VAL A 103 -0.10 0.84 3.16
CA VAL A 103 -0.49 -0.36 3.94
C VAL A 103 -1.91 -0.82 3.58
N ALA A 104 -2.86 0.12 3.43
CA ALA A 104 -4.24 -0.22 3.05
C ALA A 104 -4.31 -0.88 1.68
N SER A 105 -3.54 -0.39 0.71
CA SER A 105 -3.49 -0.99 -0.63
C SER A 105 -2.79 -2.34 -0.67
N TYR A 106 -1.81 -2.58 0.21
CA TYR A 106 -1.23 -3.92 0.36
C TYR A 106 -2.23 -4.89 0.97
N ILE A 107 -3.05 -4.44 1.92
CA ILE A 107 -4.18 -5.24 2.43
C ILE A 107 -5.19 -5.55 1.33
N MET A 108 -5.45 -4.62 0.39
CA MET A 108 -6.29 -4.91 -0.79
C MET A 108 -5.69 -6.03 -1.65
N TYR A 109 -4.39 -5.97 -1.94
CA TYR A 109 -3.68 -7.04 -2.63
C TYR A 109 -3.82 -8.38 -1.91
N LEU A 110 -3.52 -8.43 -0.61
CA LEU A 110 -3.64 -9.65 0.19
C LEU A 110 -5.07 -10.21 0.17
N TYR A 111 -6.07 -9.36 0.28
CA TYR A 111 -7.46 -9.78 0.23
C TYR A 111 -7.85 -10.38 -1.11
N GLU A 112 -7.39 -9.79 -2.23
CA GLU A 112 -7.59 -10.36 -3.56
C GLU A 112 -6.88 -11.72 -3.71
N GLN A 113 -5.65 -11.85 -3.22
CA GLN A 113 -4.93 -13.14 -3.24
C GLN A 113 -5.64 -14.21 -2.44
N ILE A 114 -6.13 -13.84 -1.24
CA ILE A 114 -6.91 -14.70 -0.36
C ILE A 114 -8.18 -15.15 -1.10
N LYS A 115 -9.01 -14.21 -1.57
CA LYS A 115 -10.29 -14.47 -2.25
C LYS A 115 -10.16 -15.30 -3.53
N ASN A 116 -9.09 -15.11 -4.29
CA ASN A 116 -8.82 -15.88 -5.50
C ASN A 116 -8.21 -17.27 -5.21
N GLY A 117 -7.92 -17.58 -3.95
CA GLY A 117 -7.43 -18.87 -3.50
C GLY A 117 -8.47 -19.98 -3.56
N SER A 118 -8.05 -21.19 -3.16
CA SER A 118 -8.87 -22.41 -3.25
C SER A 118 -9.96 -22.52 -2.17
N GLN A 119 -9.86 -21.77 -1.08
CA GLN A 119 -10.85 -21.73 -0.01
C GLN A 119 -11.81 -20.55 -0.23
N LYS A 120 -13.09 -20.71 0.10
CA LYS A 120 -14.10 -19.65 -0.10
C LYS A 120 -14.37 -18.81 1.16
N ASP A 121 -14.04 -19.35 2.33
CA ASP A 121 -14.12 -18.64 3.60
C ASP A 121 -12.79 -18.80 4.31
N HIS A 122 -12.07 -17.69 4.45
CA HIS A 122 -10.71 -17.68 4.98
C HIS A 122 -10.65 -17.37 6.46
N GLY A 123 -11.78 -17.05 7.10
CA GLY A 123 -11.77 -16.79 8.54
C GLY A 123 -10.95 -15.55 8.96
N VAL A 124 -10.56 -14.69 8.02
CA VAL A 124 -9.68 -13.53 8.23
C VAL A 124 -10.37 -12.22 7.87
N PHE A 125 -10.31 -11.24 8.77
CA PHE A 125 -10.76 -9.87 8.52
C PHE A 125 -9.63 -8.87 8.70
N PHE A 126 -9.69 -7.80 7.91
CA PHE A 126 -8.76 -6.69 8.00
C PHE A 126 -9.45 -5.46 8.59
N MET A 127 -8.69 -4.72 9.39
CA MET A 127 -9.02 -3.34 9.77
C MET A 127 -8.28 -2.37 8.85
N THR A 128 -8.92 -1.22 8.58
CA THR A 128 -8.24 -0.14 7.86
C THR A 128 -7.11 0.43 8.71
N PRO A 129 -5.89 0.59 8.17
CA PRO A 129 -4.77 1.19 8.90
C PRO A 129 -5.10 2.53 9.55
N THR A 130 -5.88 3.37 8.86
CA THR A 130 -6.31 4.68 9.37
C THR A 130 -7.18 4.63 10.62
N ALA A 131 -7.86 3.52 10.90
CA ALA A 131 -8.70 3.37 12.10
C ALA A 131 -7.88 3.25 13.39
N THR A 132 -6.64 2.82 13.25
CA THR A 132 -5.72 2.45 14.35
C THR A 132 -4.40 3.21 14.26
N MET A 133 -4.34 4.28 13.46
CA MET A 133 -3.22 5.22 13.46
C MET A 133 -3.29 6.16 14.66
N HIS A 134 -2.14 6.51 15.21
CA HIS A 134 -2.05 7.51 16.27
C HIS A 134 -2.49 8.88 15.78
N LYS A 135 -3.59 9.38 16.34
CA LYS A 135 -3.92 10.79 16.39
C LYS A 135 -3.76 11.21 17.86
N ALA A 136 -2.94 12.21 18.14
CA ALA A 136 -2.43 12.56 19.46
C ALA A 136 -3.47 13.07 20.49
N ARG A 137 -4.58 12.35 20.74
CA ARG A 137 -5.67 12.72 21.67
C ARG A 137 -6.41 11.50 22.23
N ALA A 138 -6.96 11.61 23.45
CA ALA A 138 -7.81 10.59 24.07
C ALA A 138 -9.04 10.19 23.22
N LYS A 139 -9.57 11.14 22.43
CA LYS A 139 -10.63 10.89 21.43
C LYS A 139 -10.26 9.82 20.39
N ASN A 140 -8.97 9.48 20.25
CA ASN A 140 -8.51 8.45 19.33
C ASN A 140 -8.76 7.02 19.85
N ILE A 141 -8.75 6.80 21.17
CA ILE A 141 -8.96 5.46 21.74
C ILE A 141 -10.41 5.03 21.55
N GLU A 142 -11.36 5.90 21.89
CA GLU A 142 -12.80 5.65 21.75
C GLU A 142 -13.21 5.44 20.29
N GLU A 143 -12.69 6.27 19.37
CA GLU A 143 -12.97 6.10 17.95
C GLU A 143 -12.41 4.77 17.43
N ALA A 144 -11.13 4.49 17.70
CA ALA A 144 -10.48 3.26 17.25
C ALA A 144 -11.18 2.02 17.82
N SER A 145 -11.53 2.03 19.12
CA SER A 145 -12.20 0.91 19.77
C SER A 145 -13.59 0.68 19.21
N ARG A 146 -14.36 1.73 18.91
CA ARG A 146 -15.68 1.63 18.28
C ARG A 146 -15.61 1.07 16.86
N VAL A 147 -14.62 1.45 16.06
CA VAL A 147 -14.46 0.88 14.71
C VAL A 147 -14.14 -0.61 14.79
N ILE A 148 -13.28 -1.03 15.73
CA ILE A 148 -12.96 -2.46 15.95
C ILE A 148 -14.21 -3.21 16.45
N ALA A 149 -14.94 -2.67 17.42
CA ALA A 149 -16.19 -3.27 17.93
C ALA A 149 -17.23 -3.45 16.83
N LYS A 150 -17.45 -2.42 16.00
CA LYS A 150 -18.35 -2.51 14.84
C LYS A 150 -17.92 -3.61 13.87
N ARG A 151 -16.61 -3.73 13.59
CA ARG A 151 -16.10 -4.80 12.72
C ARG A 151 -16.36 -6.18 13.32
N LEU A 152 -16.14 -6.34 14.63
CA LEU A 152 -16.47 -7.56 15.37
C LEU A 152 -17.95 -7.94 15.26
N SER A 153 -18.86 -6.97 15.36
CA SER A 153 -20.31 -7.20 15.25
C SER A 153 -20.76 -7.67 13.86
N THR A 154 -19.98 -7.38 12.81
CA THR A 154 -20.27 -7.80 11.41
C THR A 154 -19.65 -9.13 11.01
N ARG A 155 -18.91 -9.80 11.90
CA ARG A 155 -18.19 -11.04 11.59
C ARG A 155 -19.14 -12.21 11.38
N LYS A 156 -18.90 -13.04 10.35
CA LYS A 156 -19.71 -14.24 10.04
C LYS A 156 -19.05 -15.52 10.56
N GLN A 157 -18.77 -15.59 11.86
CA GLN A 157 -18.05 -16.69 12.56
C GLN A 157 -16.53 -16.75 12.34
N ASN A 158 -15.94 -15.80 11.62
CA ASN A 158 -14.49 -15.72 11.45
C ASN A 158 -13.80 -15.35 12.77
N ASP A 159 -12.70 -16.02 13.05
CA ASP A 159 -12.02 -15.95 14.35
C ASP A 159 -10.84 -14.98 14.38
N LEU A 160 -10.29 -14.57 13.22
CA LEU A 160 -9.05 -13.79 13.15
C LEU A 160 -9.26 -12.41 12.55
N ILE A 161 -8.81 -11.37 13.26
CA ILE A 161 -8.83 -9.98 12.80
C ILE A 161 -7.42 -9.40 12.84
N LEU A 162 -6.96 -8.89 11.70
CA LEU A 162 -5.69 -8.18 11.55
C LEU A 162 -5.87 -6.68 11.77
N LEU A 163 -5.06 -6.15 12.69
CA LEU A 163 -5.11 -4.80 13.23
C LEU A 163 -3.78 -4.07 12.94
N PRO A 164 -3.56 -3.52 11.74
CA PRO A 164 -2.40 -2.67 11.49
C PRO A 164 -2.44 -1.46 12.42
N TYR A 165 -1.44 -1.28 13.27
CA TYR A 165 -1.38 -0.19 14.25
C TYR A 165 -0.09 0.61 14.05
N ASN A 166 -0.18 1.94 14.13
CA ASN A 166 0.99 2.80 14.08
C ASN A 166 0.90 3.85 15.20
N PRO A 167 1.62 3.68 16.32
CA PRO A 167 1.66 4.65 17.41
C PRO A 167 2.40 5.96 17.03
N GLY A 168 2.99 6.06 15.84
CA GLY A 168 3.67 7.25 15.36
C GLY A 168 4.48 7.00 14.09
N ARG A 169 5.70 6.48 14.26
CA ARG A 169 6.67 6.22 13.16
C ARG A 169 7.06 4.76 13.00
N HIS A 170 6.18 3.86 13.42
CA HIS A 170 6.50 2.43 13.51
C HIS A 170 5.24 1.60 13.28
N TRP A 171 5.23 0.75 12.27
CA TRP A 171 4.10 -0.14 12.02
C TRP A 171 4.26 -1.43 12.81
N VAL A 172 3.19 -1.80 13.51
CA VAL A 172 3.04 -3.07 14.19
C VAL A 172 1.72 -3.71 13.79
N LEU A 173 1.60 -5.02 13.99
CA LEU A 173 0.41 -5.76 13.64
C LEU A 173 -0.20 -6.42 14.89
N GLY A 174 -1.43 -6.04 15.20
CA GLY A 174 -2.25 -6.82 16.12
C GLY A 174 -2.96 -7.95 15.39
N LEU A 175 -2.95 -9.15 15.95
CA LEU A 175 -3.76 -10.28 15.49
C LEU A 175 -4.71 -10.68 16.61
N LEU A 176 -5.97 -10.30 16.47
CA LEU A 176 -7.02 -10.63 17.44
C LEU A 176 -7.67 -11.96 17.05
N ASN A 177 -7.44 -12.98 17.87
CA ASN A 177 -8.09 -14.28 17.78
C ASN A 177 -9.23 -14.37 18.80
N MET A 178 -10.45 -14.36 18.27
CA MET A 178 -11.65 -14.32 19.08
C MET A 178 -12.08 -15.68 19.62
N LYS A 179 -11.63 -16.78 19.01
CA LYS A 179 -11.85 -18.14 19.51
C LYS A 179 -11.06 -18.40 20.79
N THR A 180 -9.81 -17.93 20.83
CA THR A 180 -8.92 -18.06 22.00
C THR A 180 -8.94 -16.83 22.90
N SER A 181 -9.71 -15.79 22.54
CA SER A 181 -9.71 -14.49 23.23
C SER A 181 -8.28 -13.95 23.45
N THR A 182 -7.42 -14.14 22.45
CA THR A 182 -6.01 -13.77 22.51
C THR A 182 -5.70 -12.71 21.45
N CYS A 183 -5.02 -11.64 21.83
CA CYS A 183 -4.50 -10.65 20.90
C CYS A 183 -2.98 -10.77 20.86
N TYR A 184 -2.43 -11.20 19.73
CA TYR A 184 -0.99 -11.20 19.50
C TYR A 184 -0.56 -9.83 19.02
N TYR A 185 0.45 -9.26 19.66
CA TYR A 185 1.09 -8.03 19.25
C TYR A 185 2.40 -8.40 18.56
N LEU A 186 2.49 -8.09 17.28
CA LEU A 186 3.60 -8.46 16.40
C LEU A 186 4.38 -7.19 16.03
N ASP A 187 5.59 -7.09 16.55
CA ASP A 187 6.49 -5.94 16.36
C ASP A 187 7.81 -6.44 15.78
N SER A 188 8.19 -5.93 14.60
CA SER A 188 9.40 -6.34 13.89
C SER A 188 10.68 -5.68 14.43
N LEU A 189 10.57 -4.58 15.18
CA LEU A 189 11.72 -3.84 15.72
C LEU A 189 11.92 -4.07 17.21
N SER A 190 10.88 -4.49 17.93
CA SER A 190 10.91 -4.56 19.38
C SER A 190 10.41 -5.87 19.94
N VAL A 191 11.11 -6.37 20.96
CA VAL A 191 10.63 -7.43 21.86
C VAL A 191 10.07 -6.83 23.15
N SER A 192 9.89 -5.51 23.22
CA SER A 192 9.39 -4.80 24.41
C SER A 192 7.90 -5.02 24.66
N ASP A 193 7.40 -4.59 25.83
CA ASP A 193 6.01 -4.78 26.20
C ASP A 193 5.03 -4.22 25.16
N VAL A 194 3.84 -4.85 25.10
CA VAL A 194 2.74 -4.41 24.25
C VAL A 194 2.46 -2.92 24.49
N ASN A 195 2.34 -2.15 23.40
CA ASN A 195 2.06 -0.71 23.48
C ASN A 195 0.81 -0.45 24.34
N HIS A 196 0.94 0.38 25.37
CA HIS A 196 -0.12 0.61 26.35
C HIS A 196 -1.41 1.16 25.72
N GLN A 197 -1.29 2.07 24.74
CA GLN A 197 -2.45 2.62 24.06
C GLN A 197 -3.13 1.58 23.16
N PHE A 198 -2.36 0.74 22.45
CA PHE A 198 -2.91 -0.39 21.71
C PHE A 198 -3.71 -1.30 22.63
N LYS A 199 -3.15 -1.66 23.80
CA LYS A 199 -3.84 -2.46 24.80
C LYS A 199 -5.17 -1.83 25.23
N GLN A 200 -5.18 -0.53 25.53
CA GLN A 200 -6.40 0.20 25.89
C GLN A 200 -7.46 0.19 24.77
N ILE A 201 -7.03 0.35 23.51
CA ILE A 201 -7.93 0.32 22.34
C ILE A 201 -8.61 -1.04 22.22
N VAL A 202 -7.84 -2.13 22.26
CA VAL A 202 -8.39 -3.48 22.07
C VAL A 202 -9.22 -3.91 23.28
N ASP A 203 -8.78 -3.62 24.51
CA ASP A 203 -9.57 -3.91 25.72
C ASP A 203 -10.92 -3.16 25.70
N ALA A 204 -10.92 -1.89 25.28
CA ALA A 204 -12.15 -1.10 25.14
C ALA A 204 -13.04 -1.64 24.01
N ALA A 205 -12.48 -2.07 22.89
CA ALA A 205 -13.23 -2.61 21.77
C ALA A 205 -13.99 -3.88 22.14
N ILE A 206 -13.34 -4.79 22.88
CA ILE A 206 -13.99 -6.02 23.37
C ILE A 206 -15.08 -5.70 24.38
N ALA A 207 -14.83 -4.78 25.31
CA ALA A 207 -15.85 -4.38 26.27
C ALA A 207 -17.09 -3.78 25.58
N LEU A 208 -16.90 -2.95 24.56
CA LEU A 208 -17.99 -2.41 23.74
C LEU A 208 -18.75 -3.51 22.99
N TYR A 209 -18.02 -4.42 22.34
CA TYR A 209 -18.61 -5.55 21.61
C TYR A 209 -19.43 -6.47 22.53
N ASP A 210 -18.93 -6.80 23.72
CA ASP A 210 -19.63 -7.68 24.67
C ASP A 210 -20.98 -7.06 25.14
N VAL A 211 -20.99 -5.73 25.34
CA VAL A 211 -22.20 -4.96 25.68
C VAL A 211 -23.19 -4.96 24.52
N GLU A 212 -22.73 -4.69 23.29
CA GLU A 212 -23.58 -4.68 22.09
C GLU A 212 -24.16 -6.06 21.77
N ALA A 213 -23.41 -7.13 22.05
CA ALA A 213 -23.86 -8.50 21.90
C ALA A 213 -24.86 -8.95 22.99
N GLY A 214 -25.17 -8.09 23.97
CA GLY A 214 -26.08 -8.40 25.08
C GLY A 214 -25.53 -9.46 26.04
N THR A 215 -24.22 -9.67 26.05
CA THR A 215 -23.60 -10.67 26.92
C THR A 215 -23.31 -10.04 28.28
N ASN A 216 -23.71 -10.69 29.37
CA ASN A 216 -23.29 -10.29 30.73
C ASN A 216 -21.83 -10.69 31.04
N LYS A 217 -21.09 -11.14 30.03
CA LYS A 217 -19.72 -11.62 30.15
C LYS A 217 -18.79 -10.45 29.82
N ARG A 218 -17.80 -10.22 30.68
CA ARG A 218 -16.69 -9.33 30.38
C ARG A 218 -15.52 -10.18 29.91
N THR A 219 -15.31 -10.26 28.61
CA THR A 219 -14.23 -11.05 28.02
C THR A 219 -12.90 -10.38 28.34
N LYS A 220 -12.07 -11.06 29.13
CA LYS A 220 -10.70 -10.63 29.39
C LYS A 220 -9.81 -11.15 28.27
N LEU A 221 -9.23 -10.25 27.49
CA LEU A 221 -8.25 -10.64 26.48
C LEU A 221 -6.93 -11.06 27.11
N ASN A 222 -6.35 -12.12 26.55
CA ASN A 222 -4.96 -12.45 26.74
C ASN A 222 -4.12 -11.69 25.71
N LEU A 223 -3.38 -10.67 26.14
CA LEU A 223 -2.46 -9.95 25.25
C LEU A 223 -1.07 -10.57 25.32
N VAL A 224 -0.57 -10.99 24.17
CA VAL A 224 0.71 -11.69 24.05
C VAL A 224 1.60 -10.89 23.11
N ASN A 225 2.77 -10.47 23.56
CA ASN A 225 3.81 -10.06 22.63
C ASN A 225 4.38 -11.33 21.97
N SER A 226 4.33 -11.40 20.65
CA SER A 226 4.80 -12.56 19.90
C SER A 226 5.81 -12.11 18.86
N LYS A 227 6.92 -12.86 18.79
CA LYS A 227 7.89 -12.69 17.71
C LYS A 227 7.27 -13.23 16.42
N ILE A 228 7.35 -12.44 15.36
CA ILE A 228 7.16 -12.95 14.00
C ILE A 228 8.39 -13.81 13.70
N GLY A 229 8.21 -15.14 13.66
CA GLY A 229 9.27 -16.09 13.33
C GLY A 229 9.46 -17.16 14.41
N GLY A 230 9.04 -18.38 14.11
CA GLY A 230 9.46 -19.58 14.82
C GLY A 230 10.67 -20.21 14.12
N ASP A 231 11.67 -20.58 14.92
CA ASP A 231 12.80 -21.51 14.75
C ASP A 231 13.60 -21.62 13.42
N SER A 232 13.36 -20.89 12.31
CA SER A 232 14.31 -20.93 11.18
C SER A 232 14.20 -19.92 10.02
N ASN A 233 13.11 -19.18 9.83
CA ASN A 233 13.00 -18.28 8.67
C ASN A 233 12.93 -16.81 9.09
N GLU A 234 14.10 -16.21 9.32
CA GLU A 234 14.22 -14.75 9.37
C GLU A 234 14.03 -14.21 7.95
N TYR A 235 13.11 -13.25 7.78
CA TYR A 235 12.94 -12.56 6.51
C TYR A 235 14.20 -11.73 6.21
N THR A 236 14.75 -11.91 5.03
CA THR A 236 15.89 -11.16 4.54
C THR A 236 15.44 -9.86 3.87
N ASP A 237 16.38 -8.93 3.69
CA ASP A 237 16.15 -7.73 2.88
C ASP A 237 15.64 -8.05 1.47
N ALA A 238 16.08 -9.16 0.87
CA ALA A 238 15.64 -9.59 -0.44
C ALA A 238 14.17 -10.02 -0.45
N ASP A 239 13.71 -10.71 0.59
CA ASP A 239 12.30 -11.11 0.74
C ASP A 239 11.39 -9.88 0.86
N PHE A 240 11.83 -8.85 1.59
CA PHE A 240 11.09 -7.58 1.66
C PHE A 240 11.06 -6.85 0.32
N ASP A 241 12.14 -6.92 -0.47
CA ASP A 241 12.18 -6.32 -1.80
C ASP A 241 11.27 -7.07 -2.78
N ASP A 242 11.15 -8.40 -2.68
CA ASP A 242 10.18 -9.21 -3.44
C ASP A 242 8.75 -8.77 -3.13
N ILE A 243 8.42 -8.64 -1.84
CA ILE A 243 7.09 -8.18 -1.39
C ILE A 243 6.77 -6.77 -1.94
N ARG A 244 7.76 -5.86 -1.94
CA ARG A 244 7.58 -4.51 -2.52
C ARG A 244 7.36 -4.57 -4.01
N GLU A 245 8.06 -5.44 -4.73
CA GLU A 245 7.91 -5.61 -6.17
C GLU A 245 6.52 -6.13 -6.53
N GLU A 246 6.04 -7.17 -5.83
CA GLU A 246 4.68 -7.69 -6.00
C GLU A 246 3.61 -6.61 -5.79
N TRP A 247 3.72 -5.86 -4.70
CA TRP A 247 2.82 -4.75 -4.41
C TRP A 247 2.87 -3.67 -5.50
N ALA A 248 4.07 -3.28 -5.94
CA ALA A 248 4.26 -2.23 -6.94
C ALA A 248 3.61 -2.62 -8.27
N ILE A 249 3.76 -3.89 -8.68
CA ILE A 249 3.11 -4.45 -9.87
C ILE A 249 1.59 -4.43 -9.71
N TYR A 250 1.08 -4.87 -8.56
CA TYR A 250 -0.36 -4.87 -8.27
C TYR A 250 -0.98 -3.47 -8.40
N VAL A 251 -0.39 -2.47 -7.72
CA VAL A 251 -0.93 -1.10 -7.71
C VAL A 251 -0.77 -0.42 -9.06
N SER A 252 0.27 -0.76 -9.84
CA SER A 252 0.46 -0.22 -11.19
C SER A 252 -0.71 -0.51 -12.13
N ASN A 253 -1.44 -1.61 -11.90
CA ASN A 253 -2.64 -1.95 -12.69
C ASN A 253 -3.78 -0.92 -12.54
N PHE A 254 -3.75 -0.07 -11.51
CA PHE A 254 -4.74 0.99 -11.28
C PHE A 254 -4.34 2.33 -11.88
N ILE A 255 -3.09 2.50 -12.34
CA ILE A 255 -2.62 3.76 -12.94
C ILE A 255 -3.29 4.02 -14.30
N PHE A 256 -3.67 2.97 -15.02
CA PHE A 256 -4.24 3.04 -16.36
C PHE A 256 -5.74 2.74 -16.44
N ARG A 257 -6.41 2.54 -15.30
CA ARG A 257 -7.88 2.35 -15.22
C ARG A 257 -8.56 3.71 -15.09
#